data_AF-A0A2K9AIZ6-F1
#
_entry.id   AF-A0A2K9AIZ6-F1
#
_cell.length_a   1.000
_cell.length_b   1.000
_cell.length_c   1.000
_cell.angle_alpha   90.00
_cell.angle_beta   90.00
_cell.angle_gamma   90.00
#
_symmetry.space_group_name_H-M   'P 1'
#
loop_
_entity.id
_entity.type
_entity.pdbx_description
1 polymer ?
#
loop_
_entity_poly.entity_id
_entity_poly.type
_entity_poly.pdbx_seq_one_letter_code
_entity_poly.pdbx_strand_id
1 'polypeptide(L)'
;MMKHKVLQLIVLFGLIATLLSNMFNVDGIRITGIEAMFSNEIMLFGNIIMIVIVITSVLHLIYMIYQVFPNAKLYDEVVNGIVSVGLLFGLLMITFLGLISNVMAWLCVLLMVLSALIRYKFLVK
;
A
#
# COMPACT_ATOMS: atom_id res chain seq x y z
N MET A 1 13.58 -2.10 -18.77
CA MET A 1 12.51 -2.86 -18.11
C MET A 1 12.90 -3.38 -16.72
N MET A 2 13.95 -4.20 -16.57
CA MET A 2 14.32 -4.81 -15.27
C MET A 2 14.64 -3.78 -14.17
N LYS A 3 15.32 -2.67 -14.51
CA LYS A 3 15.59 -1.57 -13.56
C LYS A 3 14.32 -0.96 -12.94
N HIS A 4 13.23 -0.84 -13.72
CA HIS A 4 11.96 -0.29 -13.23
C HIS A 4 11.19 -1.30 -12.38
N LYS A 5 11.27 -2.60 -12.70
CA LYS A 5 10.72 -3.67 -11.86
C LYS A 5 11.39 -3.69 -10.49
N VAL A 6 12.72 -3.58 -10.45
CA VAL A 6 13.49 -3.48 -9.20
C VAL A 6 13.14 -2.21 -8.42
N LEU A 7 13.04 -1.06 -9.08
CA LEU A 7 12.61 0.18 -8.43
C LEU A 7 11.23 0.05 -7.80
N GLN A 8 10.28 -0.57 -8.51
CA GLN A 8 8.94 -0.80 -7.97
C GLN A 8 8.95 -1.74 -6.76
N LEU A 9 9.77 -2.78 -6.79
CA LEU A 9 9.95 -3.65 -5.63
C LEU A 9 10.48 -2.89 -4.42
N ILE A 10 11.48 -2.02 -4.59
CA ILE A 10 12.00 -1.17 -3.52
C ILE A 10 10.89 -0.29 -2.93
N VAL A 11 10.06 0.33 -3.78
CA VAL A 11 8.92 1.14 -3.33
C VAL A 11 7.89 0.29 -2.58
N LEU A 12 7.59 -0.91 -3.06
CA LEU A 12 6.64 -1.81 -2.39
C LEU A 12 7.15 -2.36 -1.07
N PHE A 13 8.44 -2.68 -0.96
CA PHE A 13 9.04 -3.02 0.33
C PHE A 13 9.00 -1.84 1.30
N GLY A 14 9.26 -0.63 0.82
CA GLY A 14 9.07 0.60 1.60
C GLY A 14 7.64 0.75 2.09
N LEU A 15 6.65 0.49 1.22
CA LEU A 15 5.23 0.56 1.57
C LEU A 15 4.87 -0.43 2.67
N ILE A 16 5.29 -1.69 2.54
CA ILE A 16 5.08 -2.70 3.60
C ILE A 16 5.79 -2.30 4.90
N ALA A 17 7.00 -1.75 4.82
CA ALA A 17 7.71 -1.25 6.00
C ALA A 17 6.95 -0.10 6.68
N THR A 18 6.32 0.80 5.93
CA THR A 18 5.46 1.85 6.52
C THR A 18 4.23 1.28 7.22
N LEU A 19 3.60 0.23 6.66
CA LEU A 19 2.45 -0.44 7.29
C LEU A 19 2.83 -1.20 8.57
N LEU A 20 4.08 -1.63 8.69
CA LEU A 20 4.64 -2.22 9.91
C LEU A 20 5.06 -1.17 10.95
N SER A 21 5.06 0.11 10.59
CA SER A 21 5.41 1.19 11.50
C SER A 21 4.17 1.71 12.24
N ASN A 22 4.41 2.40 13.36
CA ASN A 22 3.36 3.02 14.16
C ASN A 22 2.69 4.17 13.38
N MET A 23 1.53 3.90 12.80
CA MET A 23 0.77 4.85 11.99
C MET A 23 -0.39 5.47 12.75
N PHE A 24 -0.89 4.79 13.78
CA PHE A 24 -2.04 5.22 14.56
C PHE A 24 -1.60 5.53 16.00
N ASN A 25 -2.20 6.57 16.57
CA ASN A 25 -2.11 6.88 17.98
C ASN A 25 -3.53 7.11 18.49
N VAL A 26 -4.12 6.07 19.06
CA VAL A 26 -5.49 6.09 19.59
C VAL A 26 -5.39 5.97 21.10
N ASP A 27 -5.88 6.98 21.83
CA ASP A 27 -5.88 7.02 23.29
C ASP A 27 -4.51 6.71 23.95
N GLY A 28 -3.43 7.14 23.29
CA GLY A 28 -2.05 6.93 23.74
C GLY A 28 -1.44 5.58 23.34
N ILE A 29 -2.23 4.68 22.76
CA ILE A 29 -1.78 3.40 22.22
C ILE A 29 -1.27 3.63 20.80
N ARG A 30 0.00 3.29 20.57
CA ARG A 30 0.62 3.32 19.26
C ARG A 30 0.34 2.00 18.56
N ILE A 31 -0.33 2.06 17.42
CA ILE A 31 -0.79 0.90 16.67
C ILE A 31 -0.20 0.96 15.26
N THR A 32 0.30 -0.18 14.78
CA THR A 32 0.80 -0.31 13.41
C THR A 32 -0.33 -0.40 12.40
N GLY A 33 -0.03 -0.21 11.11
CA GLY A 33 -1.02 -0.38 10.04
C GLY A 33 -1.58 -1.80 9.94
N ILE A 34 -0.81 -2.82 10.33
CA ILE A 34 -1.27 -4.22 10.36
C ILE A 34 -2.16 -4.47 11.59
N GLU A 35 -1.75 -4.04 12.78
CA GLU A 35 -2.57 -4.20 13.99
C GLU A 35 -3.90 -3.44 13.87
N ALA A 36 -3.91 -2.31 13.15
CA ALA A 36 -5.11 -1.55 12.85
C ALA A 36 -6.18 -2.33 12.07
N MET A 37 -5.83 -3.45 11.43
CA MET A 37 -6.81 -4.31 10.75
C MET A 37 -7.78 -5.00 11.73
N PHE A 38 -7.34 -5.26 12.95
CA PHE A 38 -8.08 -6.06 13.94
C PHE A 38 -8.20 -5.36 15.30
N SER A 39 -7.75 -4.11 15.40
CA SER A 39 -7.81 -3.35 16.64
C SER A 39 -9.24 -2.91 16.94
N ASN A 40 -9.67 -3.11 18.19
CA ASN A 40 -10.95 -2.58 18.66
C ASN A 40 -10.88 -1.07 18.98
N GLU A 41 -9.68 -0.50 19.02
CA GLU A 41 -9.46 0.94 19.29
C GLU A 41 -9.83 1.80 18.06
N ILE A 42 -9.77 1.23 16.87
CA ILE A 42 -10.13 1.94 15.63
C ILE A 42 -11.57 1.60 15.27
N MET A 43 -12.31 2.60 14.76
CA MET A 43 -13.67 2.38 14.27
C MET A 43 -13.69 1.27 13.21
N LEU A 44 -14.73 0.44 13.21
CA LEU A 44 -14.88 -0.69 12.27
C LEU A 44 -14.62 -0.28 10.80
N PHE A 45 -15.07 0.91 10.40
CA PHE A 45 -14.82 1.45 9.06
C PHE A 45 -13.33 1.68 8.77
N GLY A 46 -12.57 2.14 9.76
CA GLY A 46 -11.11 2.28 9.68
C GLY A 46 -10.41 0.95 9.50
N ASN A 47 -10.83 -0.08 10.24
CA ASN A 47 -10.28 -1.43 10.13
C ASN A 47 -10.47 -1.98 8.71
N ILE A 48 -11.67 -1.78 8.15
CA ILE A 48 -11.97 -2.17 6.76
C ILE A 48 -11.03 -1.47 5.78
N ILE A 49 -10.81 -0.16 5.94
CA ILE A 49 -9.87 0.59 5.10
C ILE A 49 -8.47 -0.02 5.18
N MET A 50 -7.98 -0.28 6.40
CA MET A 50 -6.66 -0.85 6.62
C MET A 50 -6.51 -2.26 6.04
N ILE A 51 -7.54 -3.10 6.19
CA ILE A 51 -7.57 -4.44 5.58
C ILE A 51 -7.40 -4.33 4.07
N VAL A 52 -8.14 -3.44 3.40
CA VAL A 52 -8.04 -3.27 1.95
C VAL A 52 -6.65 -2.79 1.54
N ILE A 53 -6.08 -1.81 2.26
CA ILE A 53 -4.72 -1.30 1.97
C ILE A 53 -3.68 -2.40 2.12
N VAL A 54 -3.71 -3.16 3.21
CA VAL A 54 -2.74 -4.22 3.47
C VAL A 54 -2.85 -5.33 2.43
N ILE A 55 -4.07 -5.82 2.16
CA ILE A 55 -4.30 -6.89 1.17
C ILE A 55 -3.84 -6.44 -0.23
N THR A 56 -4.26 -5.26 -0.68
CA THR A 56 -3.87 -4.76 -2.01
C THR A 56 -2.36 -4.54 -2.12
N SER A 57 -1.71 -4.02 -1.07
CA SER A 57 -0.25 -3.83 -1.04
C SER A 57 0.51 -5.15 -1.09
N VAL A 58 0.07 -6.16 -0.33
CA VAL A 58 0.67 -7.49 -0.30
C VAL A 58 0.49 -8.20 -1.65
N LEU A 59 -0.73 -8.19 -2.22
CA LEU A 59 -0.99 -8.77 -3.54
C LEU A 59 -0.14 -8.11 -4.62
N HIS A 60 0.00 -6.78 -4.56
CA HIS A 60 0.83 -6.04 -5.51
C HIS A 60 2.32 -6.39 -5.37
N LEU A 61 2.83 -6.53 -4.14
CA LEU A 61 4.20 -6.98 -3.90
C LEU A 61 4.43 -8.40 -4.44
N ILE A 62 3.53 -9.35 -4.15
CA ILE A 62 3.62 -10.73 -4.64
C ILE A 62 3.65 -10.75 -6.17
N TYR A 63 2.78 -9.98 -6.83
CA TYR A 63 2.78 -9.90 -8.29
C TYR A 63 4.10 -9.35 -8.84
N MET A 64 4.64 -8.30 -8.22
CA MET A 64 5.90 -7.72 -8.69
C MET A 64 7.09 -8.67 -8.49
N ILE A 65 7.09 -9.46 -7.41
CA ILE A 65 8.08 -10.52 -7.20
C ILE A 65 7.93 -11.58 -8.30
N TYR A 66 6.70 -12.03 -8.58
CA TYR A 66 6.42 -12.98 -9.65
C TYR A 66 6.88 -12.47 -11.02
N GLN A 67 6.69 -11.18 -11.31
CA GLN A 67 7.11 -10.55 -12.57
C GLN A 67 8.63 -10.46 -12.77
N VAL A 68 9.46 -10.70 -11.75
CA VAL A 68 10.91 -10.77 -11.91
C VAL A 68 11.33 -12.03 -12.67
N PHE A 69 10.54 -13.11 -12.58
CA PHE A 69 10.84 -14.36 -13.24
C PHE A 69 10.59 -14.27 -14.76
N PRO A 70 11.47 -14.84 -15.60
CA PRO A 70 11.42 -14.69 -17.05
C PRO A 70 10.18 -15.33 -17.71
N ASN A 71 9.55 -16.31 -17.06
CA ASN A 71 8.36 -17.02 -17.57
C ASN A 71 7.03 -16.51 -16.98
N ALA A 72 7.04 -15.32 -16.35
CA ALA A 72 5.88 -14.79 -15.68
C ALA A 72 4.80 -14.35 -16.68
N LYS A 73 3.55 -14.79 -16.45
CA LYS A 73 2.40 -14.29 -17.20
C LYS A 73 2.08 -12.85 -16.79
N LEU A 74 1.73 -12.02 -17.77
CA LEU A 74 1.32 -10.64 -17.56
C LEU A 74 -0.18 -10.60 -17.22
N TYR A 75 -0.51 -10.08 -16.05
CA TYR A 75 -1.89 -9.87 -15.58
C TYR A 75 -2.12 -8.38 -15.30
N ASP A 76 -1.79 -7.54 -16.28
CA ASP A 76 -1.63 -6.11 -16.01
C ASP A 76 -2.94 -5.38 -15.69
N GLU A 77 -4.07 -5.83 -16.23
CA GLU A 77 -5.38 -5.25 -15.92
C GLU A 77 -5.78 -5.48 -14.46
N VAL A 78 -5.62 -6.72 -13.97
CA VAL A 78 -5.97 -7.10 -12.60
C VAL A 78 -5.14 -6.29 -11.61
N VAL A 79 -3.85 -6.16 -11.88
CA VAL A 79 -2.94 -5.43 -10.99
C VAL A 79 -3.16 -3.93 -11.08
N ASN A 80 -3.59 -3.40 -12.24
CA ASN A 80 -4.02 -1.99 -12.35
C ASN A 80 -5.22 -1.74 -11.42
N GLY A 81 -6.16 -2.67 -11.40
CA GLY A 81 -7.29 -2.65 -10.46
C GLY A 81 -6.82 -2.66 -9.01
N ILE A 82 -5.94 -3.60 -8.63
CA ILE A 82 -5.41 -3.70 -7.26
C ILE A 82 -4.72 -2.40 -6.82
N VAL A 83 -3.88 -1.82 -7.67
CA VAL A 83 -3.16 -0.56 -7.38
C VAL A 83 -4.13 0.61 -7.23
N SER A 84 -5.13 0.70 -8.11
CA SER A 84 -6.12 1.77 -8.07
C SER A 84 -7.00 1.70 -6.83
N VAL A 85 -7.45 0.49 -6.46
CA VAL A 85 -8.21 0.24 -5.23
C VAL A 85 -7.35 0.60 -4.01
N GLY A 86 -6.09 0.14 -3.98
CA GLY A 86 -5.16 0.50 -2.90
C GLY A 86 -5.03 2.01 -2.75
N LEU A 87 -4.79 2.74 -3.85
CA LEU A 87 -4.68 4.20 -3.83
C LEU A 87 -5.93 4.91 -3.32
N LEU A 88 -7.11 4.49 -3.80
CA LEU A 88 -8.37 5.05 -3.36
C LEU A 88 -8.53 4.90 -1.84
N PHE A 89 -8.28 3.70 -1.32
CA PHE A 89 -8.35 3.45 0.12
C PHE A 89 -7.25 4.14 0.92
N GLY A 90 -6.04 4.29 0.37
CA GLY A 90 -4.96 5.09 0.98
C GLY A 90 -5.34 6.56 1.16
N LEU A 91 -6.04 7.15 0.19
CA LEU A 91 -6.59 8.50 0.32
C LEU A 91 -7.70 8.56 1.38
N LEU A 92 -8.61 7.58 1.38
CA LEU A 92 -9.65 7.46 2.41
C LEU A 92 -9.04 7.36 3.81
N MET A 93 -7.93 6.63 3.97
CA MET A 93 -7.23 6.50 5.24
C MET A 93 -6.79 7.85 5.78
N ILE A 94 -6.13 8.68 4.97
CA ILE A 94 -5.68 10.01 5.42
C ILE A 94 -6.87 10.91 5.77
N THR A 95 -7.94 10.89 4.97
CA THR A 95 -9.07 11.80 5.15
C THR A 95 -10.01 11.39 6.28
N PHE A 96 -10.30 10.09 6.43
CA PHE A 96 -11.33 9.61 7.37
C PHE A 96 -10.77 9.12 8.70
N LEU A 97 -9.49 8.74 8.77
CA LEU A 97 -8.88 8.27 10.03
C LEU A 97 -8.13 9.37 10.78
N GLY A 98 -8.28 10.64 10.37
CA GLY A 98 -7.67 11.79 11.05
C GLY A 98 -6.13 11.78 11.04
N LEU A 99 -5.52 10.98 10.17
CA LEU A 99 -4.06 10.78 10.11
C LEU A 99 -3.32 11.90 9.38
N ILE A 100 -3.98 13.04 9.15
CA ILE A 100 -3.43 14.15 8.37
C ILE A 100 -2.14 14.74 8.97
N SER A 101 -1.95 14.61 10.28
CA SER A 101 -0.74 15.05 11.00
C SER A 101 0.33 13.96 11.13
N ASN A 102 0.04 12.72 10.73
CA ASN A 102 0.96 11.60 10.88
C ASN A 102 1.86 11.45 9.64
N VAL A 103 3.17 11.65 9.84
CA VAL A 103 4.19 11.57 8.79
C VAL A 103 4.23 10.18 8.13
N MET A 104 4.03 9.11 8.90
CA MET A 104 4.05 7.74 8.35
C MET A 104 2.85 7.47 7.46
N ALA A 105 1.67 8.02 7.77
CA ALA A 105 0.49 7.91 6.92
C ALA A 105 0.69 8.62 5.58
N TRP A 106 1.31 9.82 5.60
CA TRP A 106 1.68 10.51 4.37
C TRP A 106 2.74 9.77 3.57
N LEU A 107 3.75 9.21 4.23
CA LEU A 107 4.77 8.41 3.56
C LEU A 107 4.17 7.17 2.90
N CYS A 108 3.23 6.49 3.56
CA CYS A 108 2.48 5.37 3.00
C CYS A 108 1.77 5.79 1.70
N VAL A 109 0.98 6.87 1.73
CA VAL A 109 0.25 7.34 0.52
C VAL A 109 1.21 7.80 -0.58
N LEU A 110 2.29 8.49 -0.24
CA LEU A 110 3.32 8.87 -1.21
C LEU A 110 3.90 7.64 -1.91
N LEU A 111 4.22 6.59 -1.17
CA LEU A 111 4.73 5.34 -1.73
C LEU A 111 3.68 4.62 -2.59
N MET A 112 2.39 4.67 -2.23
CA MET A 112 1.31 4.16 -3.08
C MET A 112 1.23 4.91 -4.42
N VAL A 113 1.32 6.25 -4.39
CA VAL A 113 1.32 7.09 -5.59
C VAL A 113 2.55 6.81 -6.45
N LEU A 114 3.74 6.74 -5.86
CA LEU A 114 4.97 6.40 -6.57
C LEU A 114 4.88 5.01 -7.20
N SER A 115 4.34 4.03 -6.48
CA SER A 115 4.14 2.67 -6.98
C SER A 115 3.24 2.64 -8.21
N ALA A 116 2.12 3.37 -8.16
CA ALA A 116 1.22 3.51 -9.30
C ALA A 116 1.88 4.21 -10.49
N LEU A 117 2.55 5.34 -10.24
CA LEU A 117 3.25 6.10 -11.28
C LEU A 117 4.32 5.25 -11.98
N ILE A 118 5.12 4.49 -11.22
CA ILE A 118 6.16 3.64 -11.79
C ILE A 118 5.54 2.61 -12.73
N ARG A 119 4.45 1.99 -12.29
CA ARG A 119 3.77 0.96 -13.07
C ARG A 119 3.13 1.50 -14.35
N TYR A 120 2.29 2.54 -14.22
CA TYR A 120 1.61 3.14 -15.37
C TYR A 120 2.57 3.76 -16.38
N LYS A 121 3.66 4.40 -15.93
CA LYS A 121 4.56 5.11 -16.83
C LYS A 121 5.64 4.22 -17.45
N PHE A 122 6.14 3.20 -16.73
CA PHE A 122 7.36 2.48 -17.12
C PHE A 122 7.19 0.97 -17.33
N LEU A 123 6.06 0.37 -16.95
CA LEU A 123 5.89 -1.10 -17.01
C LEU A 123 4.70 -1.58 -17.82
N VAL A 124 3.62 -0.81 -17.86
CA VAL A 124 2.44 -1.12 -18.70
C VAL A 124 2.62 -0.57 -20.13
N LYS A 125 3.70 0.18 -20.39
CA LYS A 125 4.01 0.79 -21.69
C LYS A 125 4.74 -0.16 -22.63
#